data_AF-A0A542AMH4-F1
#
_entry.id   AF-A0A542AMH4-F1
#
_cell.length_a   1.000
_cell.length_b   1.000
_cell.length_c   1.000
_cell.angle_alpha   90.00
_cell.angle_beta   90.00
_cell.angle_gamma   90.00
#
_symmetry.space_group_name_H-M   'P 1'
#
loop_
_entity.id
_entity.type
_entity.pdbx_description
1 polymer ?
#
loop_
_entity_poly.entity_id
_entity_poly.type
_entity_poly.pdbx_seq_one_letter_code
_entity_poly.pdbx_strand_id
1 'polypeptide(L)' 'MKKYGLQFFLGLVIIFFSTPLGYFSVNILGSLKGNLSGEYVPLLNGFIASYLIIGILIFAVGFINKAKANK' A
#
# COMPACT_ATOMS: atom_id res chain seq x y z
N MET A 1 -19.37 5.22 11.32
CA MET A 1 -18.26 4.41 11.87
C MET A 1 -17.26 5.36 12.52
N LYS A 2 -16.80 5.11 13.76
CA LYS A 2 -15.77 5.96 14.41
C LYS A 2 -14.56 6.11 13.45
N LYS A 3 -13.96 7.30 13.39
CA LYS A 3 -12.82 7.67 12.51
C LYS A 3 -11.70 6.62 12.46
N TYR A 4 -11.51 5.88 13.55
CA TYR A 4 -10.53 4.80 13.72
C TYR A 4 -10.85 3.52 12.93
N GLY A 5 -12.15 3.17 12.82
CA GLY A 5 -12.58 2.02 12.03
C GLY A 5 -12.35 2.24 10.53
N LEU A 6 -12.49 3.49 10.08
CA LEU A 6 -12.19 3.85 8.70
C LEU A 6 -10.70 3.69 8.38
N GLN A 7 -9.81 4.17 9.26
CA GLN A 7 -8.35 4.03 9.11
C GLN A 7 -7.92 2.56 9.06
N PHE A 8 -8.45 1.75 9.97
CA PHE A 8 -8.20 0.31 9.99
C PHE A 8 -8.60 -0.37 8.68
N PHE A 9 -9.82 -0.08 8.20
CA PHE A 9 -10.32 -0.64 6.94
C PHE A 9 -9.49 -0.16 5.74
N LEU A 10 -9.12 1.13 5.70
CA LEU A 10 -8.31 1.70 4.63
C LEU A 10 -6.95 1.01 4.51
N GLY A 11 -6.27 0.78 5.64
CA GLY A 11 -4.99 0.07 5.64
C GLY A 11 -5.11 -1.36 5.09
N LEU A 12 -6.18 -2.05 5.45
CA LEU A 12 -6.47 -3.41 4.98
C LEU A 12 -6.75 -3.42 3.46
N VAL A 13 -7.53 -2.46 2.96
CA VAL A 13 -7.75 -2.27 1.52
C VAL A 13 -6.42 -2.05 0.79
N ILE A 14 -5.56 -1.16 1.29
CA ILE A 14 -4.26 -0.88 0.65
C ILE A 14 -3.37 -2.13 0.60
N ILE A 15 -3.36 -2.94 1.67
CA ILE A 15 -2.60 -4.20 1.70
C ILE A 15 -3.12 -5.17 0.62
N PHE A 16 -4.45 -5.37 0.53
CA PHE A 16 -5.05 -6.26 -0.46
C PHE A 16 -4.81 -5.81 -1.90
N PHE A 17 -4.82 -4.51 -2.15
CA PHE A 17 -4.59 -3.93 -3.48
C PHE A 17 -3.11 -3.61 -3.77
N SER A 18 -2.18 -3.93 -2.87
CA SER A 18 -0.76 -3.61 -3.04
C SER A 18 -0.15 -4.23 -4.31
N THR A 19 -0.50 -5.47 -4.63
CA THR A 19 -0.06 -6.16 -5.84
C THR A 19 -0.58 -5.50 -7.12
N PRO A 20 -1.90 -5.32 -7.34
CA PRO A 20 -2.39 -4.64 -8.53
C PRO A 20 -1.91 -3.19 -8.63
N LEU A 21 -1.76 -2.47 -7.51
CA LEU A 21 -1.16 -1.13 -7.49
C LEU A 21 0.32 -1.15 -7.93
N GLY A 22 1.09 -2.14 -7.50
CA GLY A 22 2.47 -2.33 -7.93
C GLY A 22 2.58 -2.53 -9.44
N TYR A 23 1.77 -3.42 -10.02
CA TYR A 23 1.73 -3.63 -11.47
C TYR A 23 1.31 -2.36 -12.22
N PHE A 24 0.30 -1.66 -11.72
CA PHE A 24 -0.18 -0.41 -12.32
C PHE A 24 0.93 0.66 -12.35
N SER A 25 1.66 0.83 -11.24
CA SER A 25 2.74 1.80 -11.14
C SER A 25 3.92 1.49 -12.06
N VAL A 26 4.32 0.22 -12.17
CA VAL A 26 5.37 -0.18 -13.11
C VAL A 26 4.91 -0.02 -14.56
N ASN A 27 3.63 -0.30 -14.86
CA ASN A 27 3.09 -0.10 -16.20
C ASN A 27 3.07 1.39 -16.61
N ILE A 28 2.70 2.28 -15.69
CA ILE A 28 2.81 3.73 -15.89
C ILE A 28 4.27 4.12 -16.16
N LEU A 29 5.20 3.67 -15.32
CA LEU A 29 6.62 3.92 -15.52
C LEU A 29 7.14 3.38 -16.85
N GLY A 30 6.68 2.21 -17.28
CA GLY A 30 6.93 1.64 -18.60
C GLY A 30 6.48 2.52 -19.74
N SER A 31 5.26 3.04 -19.66
CA SER A 31 4.76 3.97 -20.67
C SER A 31 5.54 5.29 -20.74
N LEU A 32 6.16 5.72 -19.63
CA LEU A 32 6.90 6.98 -19.54
C LEU A 32 8.39 6.85 -19.91
N LYS A 33 9.07 5.77 -19.49
CA LYS A 33 10.52 5.57 -19.66
C LYS A 33 10.89 4.64 -20.81
N GLY A 34 9.95 3.91 -21.41
CA GLY A 34 10.23 2.93 -22.46
C GLY A 34 10.62 1.56 -21.90
N ASN A 35 11.67 0.93 -22.43
CA ASN A 35 12.02 -0.45 -22.09
C ASN A 35 12.62 -0.57 -20.66
N LEU A 36 11.94 -1.27 -19.76
CA LEU A 36 12.43 -1.62 -18.41
C LEU A 36 13.08 -3.01 -18.34
N SER A 37 13.56 -3.53 -19.46
CA SER A 37 14.30 -4.81 -19.50
C SER A 37 15.44 -4.81 -18.47
N GLY A 38 15.30 -5.63 -17.43
CA GLY A 38 16.26 -5.76 -16.33
C GLY A 38 15.84 -5.03 -15.04
N GLU A 39 15.06 -3.96 -15.12
CA GLU A 39 14.61 -3.17 -13.95
C GLU A 39 13.16 -3.46 -13.53
N TYR A 40 12.39 -4.12 -14.39
CA TYR A 40 10.97 -4.41 -14.16
C TYR A 40 10.71 -5.13 -12.83
N VAL A 41 11.40 -6.24 -12.58
CA VAL A 41 11.18 -7.07 -11.38
C VAL A 41 11.60 -6.34 -10.09
N PRO A 42 12.80 -5.71 -10.02
CA PRO A 42 13.16 -4.88 -8.87
C PRO A 42 12.16 -3.76 -8.57
N LEU A 43 11.69 -3.05 -9.61
CA LEU A 43 10.73 -1.95 -9.44
C LEU A 43 9.37 -2.46 -8.98
N LEU A 44 8.86 -3.54 -9.58
CA LEU A 44 7.60 -4.15 -9.17
C LEU A 44 7.61 -4.53 -7.70
N ASN A 45 8.67 -5.22 -7.27
CA ASN A 45 8.84 -5.62 -5.87
C ASN A 45 8.96 -4.39 -4.96
N GLY A 46 9.69 -3.36 -5.39
CA GLY A 46 9.82 -2.09 -4.66
C GLY A 46 8.48 -1.37 -4.46
N PHE A 47 7.65 -1.29 -5.50
CA PHE A 47 6.31 -0.70 -5.40
C PHE A 47 5.38 -1.51 -4.51
N ILE A 48 5.30 -2.83 -4.71
CA ILE A 48 4.46 -3.70 -3.88
C ILE A 48 4.85 -3.59 -2.41
N ALA A 49 6.14 -3.69 -2.09
CA ALA A 49 6.65 -3.55 -0.73
C ALA A 49 6.30 -2.19 -0.13
N SER A 50 6.43 -1.11 -0.91
CA SER A 50 6.09 0.24 -0.47
C SER A 50 4.59 0.37 -0.14
N TYR A 51 3.70 -0.12 -0.98
CA TYR A 51 2.25 -0.11 -0.71
C TYR A 51 1.87 -0.98 0.49
N LEU A 52 2.52 -2.14 0.66
CA LEU A 52 2.34 -2.98 1.86
C LEU A 52 2.73 -2.23 3.14
N ILE A 53 3.90 -1.58 3.16
CA ILE A 53 4.36 -0.81 4.32
C ILE A 53 3.38 0.33 4.64
N ILE A 54 2.93 1.08 3.62
CA ILE A 54 1.94 2.15 3.80
C ILE A 54 0.65 1.59 4.40
N GLY A 55 0.14 0.48 3.87
CA GLY A 55 -1.06 -0.18 4.37
C GLY A 55 -0.93 -0.65 5.82
N ILE A 56 0.22 -1.26 6.17
CA ILE A 56 0.53 -1.70 7.54
C ILE A 56 0.59 -0.51 8.50
N LEU A 57 1.23 0.60 8.12
CA LEU A 57 1.30 1.80 8.95
C LEU A 57 -0.08 2.41 9.22
N ILE A 58 -0.91 2.53 8.18
CA ILE A 58 -2.28 3.05 8.31
C ILE A 58 -3.12 2.14 9.19
N PHE A 59 -2.99 0.82 9.00
CA PHE A 59 -3.65 -0.19 9.83
C PHE A 59 -3.22 -0.08 11.31
N ALA A 60 -1.92 0.02 11.57
CA ALA A 60 -1.37 0.15 12.91
C ALA A 60 -1.84 1.43 13.61
N VAL A 61 -1.89 2.56 12.90
CA VAL A 61 -2.43 3.83 13.43
C VAL A 61 -3.90 3.68 13.81
N GLY A 62 -4.71 3.05 12.96
CA GLY A 62 -6.12 2.77 13.26
C GLY A 62 -6.28 1.88 14.51
N PHE A 63 -5.44 0.85 14.63
CA PHE A 63 -5.43 -0.06 15.78
C PHE A 63 -5.04 0.65 17.08
N ILE A 64 -3.94 1.41 17.09
CA ILE A 64 -3.46 2.16 18.26
C ILE A 64 -4.51 3.17 18.73
N ASN A 65 -5.14 3.89 17.80
CA ASN A 65 -6.17 4.86 18.16
C ASN A 65 -7.41 4.19 18.76
N LYS A 66 -7.83 3.02 18.23
CA LYS A 66 -8.91 2.23 18.82
C LYS A 66 -8.55 1.73 20.22
N ALA A 67 -7.32 1.26 20.41
CA ALA A 67 -6.84 0.81 21.71
C ALA A 67 -6.83 1.94 22.75
N LYS A 68 -6.42 3.16 22.38
CA LYS A 68 -6.50 4.34 23.25
C LYS A 68 -7.93 4.75 23.58
N ALA A 69 -8.86 4.67 22.63
CA ALA A 69 -10.25 5.10 22.82
C ALA A 69 -11.11 4.15 23.68
N ASN A 70 -10.61 2.93 23.93
CA ASN A 70 -11.24 1.93 24.81
C ASN A 70 -10.62 1.87 26.21
N LYS A 71 -9.59 2.70 26.47
CA LYS A 71 -9.03 2.95 27.80
C LYS A 71 -9.66 4.21 28.38
#